data_AF-A0A7C6VYU9-F1
#
_entry.id   AF-A0A7C6VYU9-F1
#
_cell.length_a   1.000
_cell.length_b   1.000
_cell.length_c   1.000
_cell.angle_alpha   90.00
_cell.angle_beta   90.00
_cell.angle_gamma   90.00
#
_symmetry.space_group_name_H-M   'P 1'
#
loop_
_entity.id
_entity.type
_entity.pdbx_description
1 polymer ?
#
loop_
_entity_poly.entity_id
_entity_poly.type
_entity_poly.pdbx_seq_one_letter_code
_entity_poly.pdbx_strand_id
1 'polypeptide(L)'
;MAKPMARGGSTGRLHFPWLVCLYLLSLTVFIPIRPALAQDAGEIVSVLGTVEVRREGRWQPVGVGETLAVGEAARTAEGSRAAIQLANGSQLKLNANTQLELKRIAPREGLGPASTQPLQSILRVLGGEIWVRGNGEPLEIQTLPVVATIRGTEFNLAVGPSDFARLAVLDGLVEFRNPQGSVLVAANEQATAKLGEPPRKTVLLDPLDAVQWSLYYPGIVSYRDYPLASSTSPQRSDAPPSQAAVQALLDQGEASFDLGKRQEARQAFTRALQLDPRDPRAHTGLGWVHLEAGEMEAALGEFRQARPPTLMTLVGMANALYRLNRLAEADQVIAEAKRRFPHSPMPWTQAALNDLIRGRVAEAQQALDQALALDPRYALAHGLRSNIYLVQNRKERALAAAQQAVAANPSSPSAYLDLSLAKQAEFQLEDALRAARQAVALDPENPQALIQESRLLFGTGRTQEALRIA
;
A
#
# COMPACT_ATOMS: atom_id res chain seq x y z
N MET A 1 -63.65 -72.82 -5.49
CA MET A 1 -63.32 -73.49 -6.78
C MET A 1 -62.86 -72.42 -7.77
N ALA A 2 -61.82 -72.73 -8.55
CA ALA A 2 -61.19 -71.97 -9.66
C ALA A 2 -59.83 -71.30 -9.35
N LYS A 3 -58.82 -71.82 -10.07
CA LYS A 3 -57.39 -71.43 -10.19
C LYS A 3 -57.20 -70.18 -11.08
N PRO A 4 -56.01 -69.54 -11.01
CA PRO A 4 -55.01 -69.69 -12.10
C PRO A 4 -53.58 -69.96 -11.57
N MET A 5 -52.84 -71.00 -12.04
CA MET A 5 -51.72 -70.97 -13.04
C MET A 5 -50.72 -69.80 -12.83
N ALA A 6 -49.52 -69.93 -12.24
CA ALA A 6 -48.27 -70.67 -12.59
C ALA A 6 -47.63 -70.15 -13.91
N ARG A 7 -46.36 -69.71 -14.03
CA ARG A 7 -45.07 -70.31 -13.59
C ARG A 7 -43.86 -69.36 -13.78
N GLY A 8 -42.79 -69.62 -13.01
CA GLY A 8 -41.37 -69.37 -13.36
C GLY A 8 -40.72 -68.24 -12.55
N GLY A 9 -39.58 -68.36 -11.87
CA GLY A 9 -38.56 -69.40 -11.73
C GLY A 9 -37.26 -68.74 -11.25
N SER A 10 -36.40 -69.51 -10.55
CA SER A 10 -34.99 -69.22 -10.22
C SER A 10 -34.73 -68.19 -9.08
N THR A 11 -34.24 -68.59 -7.90
CA THR A 11 -32.89 -69.04 -7.47
C THR A 11 -32.12 -67.93 -6.76
N GLY A 12 -31.91 -68.13 -5.45
CA GLY A 12 -30.67 -67.85 -4.69
C GLY A 12 -30.05 -66.45 -4.72
N ARG A 13 -29.88 -65.85 -3.55
CA ARG A 13 -28.60 -65.86 -2.79
C ARG A 13 -28.70 -64.93 -1.57
N LEU A 14 -28.06 -65.37 -0.49
CA LEU A 14 -27.77 -64.61 0.73
C LEU A 14 -27.09 -63.28 0.41
N HIS A 15 -27.39 -62.22 1.15
CA HIS A 15 -26.38 -61.26 1.61
C HIS A 15 -26.79 -60.63 2.96
N PHE A 16 -26.02 -60.97 3.99
CA PHE A 16 -25.91 -60.28 5.28
C PHE A 16 -25.29 -58.88 5.06
N PRO A 17 -25.84 -57.78 5.61
CA PRO A 17 -25.14 -56.50 5.61
C PRO A 17 -24.46 -56.27 6.97
N TRP A 18 -23.14 -56.44 6.99
CA TRP A 18 -22.24 -55.72 7.91
C TRP A 18 -21.03 -55.29 7.10
N LEU A 19 -20.92 -53.98 6.85
CA LEU A 19 -19.67 -53.28 6.54
C LEU A 19 -19.95 -51.78 6.62
N VAL A 20 -19.94 -51.28 7.86
CA VAL A 20 -19.64 -49.87 8.16
C VAL A 20 -18.16 -49.69 7.82
N CYS A 21 -17.86 -49.12 6.65
CA CYS A 21 -16.50 -48.78 6.25
C CYS A 21 -16.43 -47.30 5.86
N LEU A 22 -15.78 -46.55 6.74
CA LEU A 22 -14.95 -45.37 6.53
C LEU A 22 -15.10 -44.62 5.20
N TYR A 23 -15.73 -43.45 5.27
CA TYR A 23 -15.38 -42.30 4.42
C TYR A 23 -15.45 -41.02 5.28
N LEU A 24 -14.55 -40.90 6.26
CA LEU A 24 -14.17 -39.59 6.80
C LEU A 24 -13.07 -39.04 5.90
N LEU A 25 -13.50 -38.24 4.93
CA LEU A 25 -12.63 -37.52 4.01
C LEU A 25 -11.73 -36.58 4.84
N SER A 26 -10.44 -36.78 4.67
CA SER A 26 -9.35 -35.99 5.26
C SER A 26 -9.44 -34.52 4.85
N LEU A 27 -10.02 -33.69 5.71
CA LEU A 27 -9.67 -32.27 5.78
C LEU A 27 -8.41 -32.15 6.65
N THR A 28 -7.26 -32.45 6.07
CA THR A 28 -5.99 -32.02 6.66
C THR A 28 -5.92 -30.51 6.48
N VAL A 29 -6.45 -29.78 7.47
CA VAL A 29 -6.05 -28.41 7.71
C VAL A 29 -4.53 -28.47 7.90
N PHE A 30 -3.78 -27.99 6.92
CA PHE A 30 -2.34 -27.75 7.07
C PHE A 30 -2.20 -26.61 8.07
N ILE A 31 -2.31 -26.92 9.36
CA ILE A 31 -1.76 -26.07 10.40
C ILE A 31 -0.25 -26.26 10.26
N PRO A 32 0.53 -25.25 9.86
CA PRO A 32 1.98 -25.36 9.87
C PRO A 32 2.39 -25.68 11.31
N ILE A 33 2.80 -26.92 11.56
CA ILE A 33 3.27 -27.36 12.87
C ILE A 33 4.62 -26.71 13.07
N ARG A 34 4.68 -25.63 13.84
CA ARG A 34 5.95 -25.11 14.30
C ARG A 34 6.59 -26.13 15.24
N PRO A 35 7.90 -26.43 15.09
CA PRO A 35 8.59 -27.19 16.11
C PRO A 35 8.51 -26.40 17.43
N ALA A 36 8.03 -27.04 18.49
CA ALA A 36 7.79 -26.44 19.81
C ALA A 36 9.06 -25.87 20.50
N LEU A 37 10.22 -25.94 19.84
CA LEU A 37 11.52 -25.44 20.28
C LEU A 37 12.01 -24.21 19.50
N ALA A 38 11.28 -23.77 18.46
CA ALA A 38 11.67 -22.59 17.69
C ALA A 38 11.44 -21.33 18.52
N GLN A 39 12.54 -20.65 18.86
CA GLN A 39 12.47 -19.36 19.57
C GLN A 39 11.89 -18.29 18.65
N ASP A 40 10.87 -17.58 19.13
CA ASP A 40 10.28 -16.45 18.42
C ASP A 40 11.31 -15.33 18.22
N ALA A 41 11.48 -14.93 16.97
CA ALA A 41 12.41 -13.90 16.54
C ALA A 41 11.71 -12.55 16.34
N GLY A 42 10.43 -12.54 15.99
CA GLY A 42 9.65 -11.32 15.78
C GLY A 42 8.28 -11.57 15.16
N GLU A 43 7.62 -10.49 14.74
CA GLU A 43 6.29 -10.50 14.14
C GLU A 43 6.22 -9.54 12.95
N ILE A 44 5.48 -9.92 11.90
CA ILE A 44 5.19 -9.05 10.76
C ILE A 44 4.06 -8.10 11.15
N VAL A 45 4.37 -6.81 11.24
CA VAL A 45 3.43 -5.76 11.67
C VAL A 45 2.87 -4.95 10.50
N SER A 46 3.44 -5.09 9.29
CA SER A 46 2.92 -4.45 8.08
C SER A 46 3.32 -5.24 6.84
N VAL A 47 2.42 -5.30 5.86
CA VAL A 47 2.63 -5.92 4.55
C VAL A 47 2.05 -5.02 3.46
N LEU A 48 2.85 -4.75 2.43
CA LEU A 48 2.44 -4.21 1.14
C LEU A 48 3.02 -5.13 0.07
N GLY A 49 2.30 -5.49 -0.99
CA GLY A 49 2.84 -6.43 -1.97
C GLY A 49 2.82 -7.87 -1.49
N THR A 50 3.73 -8.68 -2.04
CA THR A 50 3.92 -10.08 -1.69
C THR A 50 5.10 -10.21 -0.74
N VAL A 51 4.84 -10.79 0.43
CA VAL A 51 5.84 -11.10 1.45
C VAL A 51 5.78 -12.60 1.70
N GLU A 52 6.94 -13.24 1.69
CA GLU A 52 7.06 -14.69 1.90
C GLU A 52 8.10 -14.98 2.96
N VAL A 53 7.88 -16.07 3.70
CA VAL A 53 8.82 -16.59 4.70
C VAL A 53 9.22 -17.99 4.31
N ARG A 54 10.52 -18.27 4.36
CA ARG A 54 11.09 -19.60 4.15
C ARG A 54 11.01 -20.37 5.46
N ARG A 55 10.03 -21.27 5.52
CA ARG A 55 9.81 -22.21 6.64
C ARG A 55 10.12 -23.62 6.14
N GLU A 56 10.96 -24.36 6.86
CA GLU A 56 11.34 -25.74 6.49
C GLU A 56 11.85 -25.88 5.03
N GLY A 57 12.58 -24.87 4.56
CA GLY A 57 13.13 -24.84 3.20
C GLY A 57 12.15 -24.42 2.10
N ARG A 58 10.88 -24.14 2.41
CA ARG A 58 9.87 -23.69 1.42
C ARG A 58 9.44 -22.26 1.67
N TRP A 59 9.33 -21.46 0.61
CA TRP A 59 8.74 -20.13 0.67
C TRP A 59 7.22 -20.21 0.76
N GLN A 60 6.64 -19.48 1.70
CA GLN A 60 5.20 -19.43 1.94
C GLN A 60 4.76 -17.98 2.09
N PRO A 61 3.66 -17.55 1.45
CA PRO A 61 3.15 -16.20 1.62
C PRO A 61 2.67 -15.98 3.07
N VAL A 62 2.88 -14.77 3.58
CA VAL A 62 2.55 -14.39 4.95
C VAL A 62 1.83 -13.04 5.00
N GLY A 63 1.02 -12.84 6.03
CA GLY A 63 0.28 -11.60 6.28
C GLY A 63 0.73 -10.89 7.56
N VAL A 64 0.04 -9.80 7.89
CA VAL A 64 0.21 -9.10 9.17
C VAL A 64 -0.21 -10.01 10.32
N GLY A 65 0.53 -9.97 11.43
CA GLY A 65 0.32 -10.82 12.61
C GLY A 65 1.09 -12.13 12.59
N GLU A 66 1.70 -12.49 11.46
CA GLU A 66 2.52 -13.70 11.36
C GLU A 66 3.82 -13.54 12.14
N THR A 67 4.06 -14.46 13.07
CA THR A 67 5.31 -14.54 13.82
C THR A 67 6.42 -15.18 13.00
N LEU A 68 7.67 -14.84 13.31
CA LEU A 68 8.87 -15.33 12.66
C LEU A 68 9.74 -16.03 13.69
N ALA A 69 10.33 -17.16 13.32
CA ALA A 69 11.24 -17.91 14.17
C ALA A 69 12.72 -17.68 13.81
N VAL A 70 13.60 -17.91 14.77
CA VAL A 70 15.06 -17.96 14.51
C VAL A 70 15.36 -19.04 13.47
N GLY A 71 16.18 -18.69 12.47
CA GLY A 71 16.54 -19.54 11.33
C GLY A 71 15.67 -19.35 10.10
N GLU A 72 14.49 -18.74 10.23
CA GLU A 72 13.64 -18.42 9.08
C GLU A 72 14.22 -17.25 8.27
N ALA A 73 13.83 -17.19 7.00
CA ALA A 73 14.17 -16.08 6.11
C ALA A 73 12.90 -15.41 5.61
N ALA A 74 12.83 -14.08 5.63
CA ALA A 74 11.77 -13.31 5.02
C ALA A 74 12.25 -12.73 3.69
N ARG A 75 11.35 -12.63 2.71
CA ARG A 75 11.59 -11.90 1.47
C ARG A 75 10.40 -11.06 1.04
N THR A 76 10.70 -9.95 0.38
CA THR A 76 9.73 -9.10 -0.31
C THR A 76 9.93 -9.21 -1.81
N ALA A 77 8.84 -9.30 -2.57
CA ALA A 77 8.90 -9.28 -4.03
C ALA A 77 9.13 -7.84 -4.56
N GLU A 78 9.14 -7.70 -5.89
CA GLU A 78 9.14 -6.39 -6.54
C GLU A 78 7.92 -5.57 -6.11
N GLY A 79 8.10 -4.27 -5.88
CA GLY A 79 7.04 -3.36 -5.41
C GLY A 79 6.47 -3.68 -4.03
N SER A 80 7.04 -4.66 -3.31
CA SER A 80 6.53 -5.15 -2.03
C SER A 80 7.35 -4.61 -0.86
N ARG A 81 6.72 -4.49 0.31
CA ARG A 81 7.35 -4.04 1.55
C ARG A 81 6.81 -4.81 2.74
N ALA A 82 7.63 -4.91 3.77
CA ALA A 82 7.20 -5.46 5.04
C ALA A 82 7.76 -4.62 6.19
N ALA A 83 7.08 -4.63 7.33
CA ALA A 83 7.67 -4.21 8.59
C ALA A 83 7.65 -5.38 9.58
N ILE A 84 8.76 -5.56 10.30
CA ILE A 84 8.95 -6.61 11.29
C ILE A 84 9.29 -5.96 12.62
N GLN A 85 8.56 -6.32 13.67
CA GLN A 85 8.90 -6.01 15.04
C GLN A 85 9.65 -7.21 15.62
N LEU A 86 10.95 -7.07 15.90
CA LEU A 86 11.72 -8.15 16.50
C LEU A 86 11.39 -8.33 17.99
N ALA A 87 11.59 -9.55 18.49
CA ALA A 87 11.40 -9.91 19.90
C ALA A 87 12.29 -9.11 20.86
N ASN A 88 13.45 -8.64 20.38
CA ASN A 88 14.32 -7.76 21.16
C ASN A 88 13.82 -6.30 21.21
N GLY A 89 12.75 -5.96 20.49
CA GLY A 89 12.17 -4.63 20.42
C GLY A 89 12.68 -3.74 19.29
N SER A 90 13.68 -4.17 18.51
CA SER A 90 14.13 -3.46 17.32
C SER A 90 13.08 -3.53 16.20
N GLN A 91 12.95 -2.46 15.42
CA GLN A 91 12.04 -2.38 14.28
C GLN A 91 12.81 -2.48 12.97
N LEU A 92 12.26 -3.26 12.03
CA LEU A 92 12.79 -3.37 10.68
C LEU A 92 11.71 -3.06 9.68
N LYS A 93 12.09 -2.35 8.62
CA LYS A 93 11.32 -2.26 7.40
C LYS A 93 12.15 -2.86 6.28
N LEU A 94 11.50 -3.64 5.41
CA LEU A 94 12.09 -4.27 4.23
C LEU A 94 11.52 -3.57 3.01
N ASN A 95 12.39 -3.06 2.14
CA ASN A 95 11.99 -2.49 0.84
C ASN A 95 11.76 -3.62 -0.18
N ALA A 96 11.44 -3.28 -1.43
CA ALA A 96 11.28 -4.25 -2.51
C ALA A 96 12.54 -5.11 -2.74
N ASN A 97 12.34 -6.35 -3.20
CA ASN A 97 13.41 -7.28 -3.55
C ASN A 97 14.41 -7.56 -2.40
N THR A 98 13.92 -7.53 -1.17
CA THR A 98 14.75 -7.73 0.02
C THR A 98 14.69 -9.17 0.47
N GLN A 99 15.84 -9.72 0.88
CA GLN A 99 15.92 -11.02 1.52
C GLN A 99 16.73 -10.92 2.82
N LEU A 100 16.10 -11.32 3.92
CA LEU A 100 16.62 -11.22 5.29
C LEU A 100 16.52 -12.59 5.98
N GLU A 101 17.57 -13.05 6.64
CA GLU A 101 17.54 -14.22 7.53
C GLU A 101 17.69 -13.79 9.00
N LEU A 102 16.84 -14.35 9.86
CA LEU A 102 16.86 -14.11 11.30
C LEU A 102 17.77 -15.14 11.98
N LYS A 103 19.09 -14.91 11.99
CA LYS A 103 20.05 -15.93 12.47
C LYS A 103 19.99 -16.18 13.97
N ARG A 104 19.81 -15.13 14.77
CA ARG A 104 19.68 -15.20 16.23
C ARG A 104 19.03 -13.92 16.74
N ILE A 105 18.02 -13.99 17.58
CA ILE A 105 17.48 -12.79 18.24
C ILE A 105 17.57 -13.01 19.75
N ALA A 106 18.37 -12.19 20.42
CA ALA A 106 18.44 -12.19 21.87
C ALA A 106 17.15 -11.56 22.42
N PRO A 107 16.43 -12.21 23.36
CA PRO A 107 15.27 -11.58 23.99
C PRO A 107 15.71 -10.34 24.77
N ARG A 108 14.80 -9.37 24.97
CA ARG A 108 15.06 -8.23 25.86
C ARG A 108 15.47 -8.74 27.23
N GLU A 109 16.53 -8.15 27.81
CA GLU A 109 16.99 -8.54 29.15
C GLU A 109 15.83 -8.46 30.16
N GLY A 110 15.42 -9.63 30.66
CA GLY A 110 14.86 -9.78 32.00
C GLY A 110 15.97 -10.25 32.94
N LEU A 111 15.82 -10.03 34.24
CA LEU A 111 16.75 -10.49 35.30
C LEU A 111 17.06 -11.99 35.15
N GLY A 112 18.12 -12.31 34.40
CA GLY A 112 18.58 -13.66 34.09
C GLY A 112 20.09 -13.75 34.30
N PRO A 113 20.64 -14.96 34.55
CA PRO A 113 22.00 -15.13 35.02
C PRO A 113 23.01 -14.61 33.98
N ALA A 114 23.97 -13.84 34.47
CA ALA A 114 25.00 -13.18 33.69
C ALA A 114 25.77 -14.18 32.81
N SER A 115 25.48 -14.19 31.50
CA SER A 115 26.35 -14.82 30.53
C SER A 115 27.59 -13.94 30.31
N THR A 116 28.78 -14.54 30.28
CA THR A 116 30.06 -13.85 30.08
C THR A 116 30.28 -13.35 28.64
N GLN A 117 29.38 -13.68 27.71
CA GLN A 117 29.30 -13.05 26.40
C GLN A 117 27.97 -12.29 26.29
N PRO A 118 27.97 -11.04 25.78
CA PRO A 118 26.73 -10.33 25.50
C PRO A 118 25.94 -11.12 24.44
N LEU A 119 24.72 -11.50 24.77
CA LEU A 119 23.79 -12.11 23.80
C LEU A 119 23.51 -11.09 22.71
N GLN A 120 24.09 -11.29 21.53
CA GLN A 120 23.96 -10.36 20.41
C GLN A 120 22.93 -10.88 19.41
N SER A 121 21.94 -10.07 19.06
CA SER A 121 21.04 -10.38 17.93
C SER A 121 21.82 -10.31 16.62
N ILE A 122 21.64 -11.28 15.74
CA ILE A 122 22.32 -11.41 14.44
C ILE A 122 21.26 -11.55 13.35
N LEU A 123 21.33 -10.65 12.38
CA LEU A 123 20.56 -10.65 11.15
C LEU A 123 21.49 -10.86 9.96
N ARG A 124 21.00 -11.49 8.90
CA ARG A 124 21.73 -11.59 7.64
C ARG A 124 20.91 -11.01 6.49
N VAL A 125 21.39 -9.94 5.88
CA VAL A 125 20.78 -9.35 4.69
C VAL A 125 21.51 -9.89 3.47
N LEU A 126 20.79 -10.63 2.64
CA LEU A 126 21.32 -11.27 1.45
C LEU A 126 21.21 -10.37 0.21
N GLY A 127 20.25 -9.44 0.22
CA GLY A 127 20.00 -8.50 -0.87
C GLY A 127 18.84 -7.57 -0.55
N GLY A 128 18.75 -6.47 -1.30
CA GLY A 128 17.71 -5.46 -1.17
C GLY A 128 18.07 -4.38 -0.16
N GLU A 129 17.07 -3.78 0.48
CA GLU A 129 17.25 -2.59 1.30
C GLU A 129 16.41 -2.65 2.56
N ILE A 130 17.03 -2.35 3.70
CA ILE A 130 16.38 -2.36 5.00
C ILE A 130 16.59 -1.05 5.74
N TRP A 131 15.55 -0.63 6.44
CA TRP A 131 15.65 0.40 7.45
C TRP A 131 15.51 -0.26 8.82
N VAL A 132 16.35 0.13 9.75
CA VAL A 132 16.41 -0.46 11.08
C VAL A 132 16.43 0.64 12.12
N ARG A 133 15.57 0.50 13.13
CA ARG A 133 15.60 1.28 14.36
C ARG A 133 15.88 0.35 15.53
N GLY A 134 17.09 0.44 16.05
CA GLY A 134 17.52 -0.29 17.23
C GLY A 134 16.92 0.29 18.51
N ASN A 135 16.78 -0.54 19.55
CA ASN A 135 16.20 -0.15 20.84
C ASN A 135 17.24 -0.10 21.98
N GLY A 136 18.51 0.15 21.65
CA GLY A 136 19.64 0.16 22.58
C GLY A 136 20.37 -1.18 22.72
N GLU A 137 19.69 -2.30 22.46
CA GLU A 137 20.28 -3.64 22.47
C GLU A 137 21.28 -3.85 21.32
N PRO A 138 22.39 -4.59 21.53
CA PRO A 138 23.34 -4.91 20.48
C PRO A 138 22.71 -5.72 19.34
N LEU A 139 22.81 -5.18 18.12
CA LEU A 139 22.38 -5.85 16.89
C LEU A 139 23.55 -5.92 15.91
N GLU A 140 23.83 -7.12 15.42
CA GLU A 140 24.75 -7.34 14.31
C GLU A 140 23.98 -7.61 13.03
N ILE A 141 24.35 -6.92 11.97
CA ILE A 141 23.84 -7.18 10.63
C ILE A 141 25.00 -7.64 9.74
N GLN A 142 24.85 -8.86 9.24
CA GLN A 142 25.79 -9.48 8.33
C GLN A 142 25.30 -9.33 6.89
N THR A 143 26.19 -8.94 6.01
CA THR A 143 26.01 -8.98 4.55
C THR A 143 27.21 -9.72 3.95
N LEU A 144 27.21 -9.93 2.63
CA LEU A 144 28.40 -10.48 1.96
C LEU A 144 29.64 -9.58 2.10
N PRO A 145 29.58 -8.26 1.78
CA PRO A 145 30.78 -7.42 1.84
C PRO A 145 31.18 -6.93 3.24
N VAL A 146 30.26 -6.91 4.22
CA VAL A 146 30.44 -6.21 5.50
C VAL A 146 29.62 -6.79 6.65
N VAL A 147 30.12 -6.54 7.86
CA VAL A 147 29.39 -6.66 9.12
C VAL A 147 29.18 -5.28 9.70
N ALA A 148 27.93 -4.97 10.07
CA ALA A 148 27.56 -3.75 10.77
C ALA A 148 27.20 -4.10 12.22
N THR A 149 27.86 -3.48 13.20
CA THR A 149 27.49 -3.62 14.63
C THR A 149 26.86 -2.33 15.13
N ILE A 150 25.71 -2.47 15.79
CA ILE A 150 24.80 -1.38 16.11
C ILE A 150 24.41 -1.38 17.58
N ARG A 151 24.29 -0.18 18.17
CA ARG A 151 23.64 0.04 19.47
C ARG A 151 22.82 1.33 19.46
N GLY A 152 21.49 1.21 19.61
CA GLY A 152 20.61 2.38 19.75
C GLY A 152 20.64 3.35 18.58
N THR A 153 20.74 2.84 17.34
CA THR A 153 20.85 3.67 16.14
C THR A 153 19.65 3.52 15.21
N GLU A 154 19.45 4.52 14.36
CA GLU A 154 18.56 4.46 13.21
C GLU A 154 19.38 4.57 11.93
N PHE A 155 19.22 3.63 10.99
CA PHE A 155 20.00 3.60 9.76
C PHE A 155 19.28 2.88 8.62
N ASN A 156 19.77 3.12 7.41
CA ASN A 156 19.41 2.41 6.20
C ASN A 156 20.60 1.57 5.71
N LEU A 157 20.37 0.32 5.32
CA LEU A 157 21.36 -0.57 4.74
C LEU A 157 20.82 -1.13 3.42
N ALA A 158 21.49 -0.81 2.32
CA ALA A 158 21.21 -1.35 1.01
C ALA A 158 22.32 -2.32 0.57
N VAL A 159 21.94 -3.51 0.14
CA VAL A 159 22.81 -4.54 -0.43
C VAL A 159 22.42 -4.71 -1.90
N GLY A 160 23.26 -4.17 -2.77
CA GLY A 160 23.07 -4.18 -4.22
C GLY A 160 23.64 -5.43 -4.89
N PRO A 161 23.34 -5.63 -6.18
CA PRO A 161 23.99 -6.66 -6.98
C PRO A 161 25.51 -6.43 -7.04
N SER A 162 26.30 -7.51 -7.14
CA SER A 162 27.78 -7.50 -7.10
C SER A 162 28.39 -7.27 -5.71
N ASP A 163 27.70 -7.72 -4.65
CA ASP A 163 28.20 -7.69 -3.27
C ASP A 163 28.65 -6.30 -2.84
N PHE A 164 27.84 -5.29 -3.19
CA PHE A 164 28.01 -3.91 -2.77
C PHE A 164 27.05 -3.61 -1.61
N ALA A 165 27.55 -2.96 -0.55
CA ALA A 165 26.74 -2.48 0.56
C ALA A 165 26.89 -0.97 0.73
N ARG A 166 25.77 -0.30 1.00
CA ARG A 166 25.70 1.12 1.37
C ARG A 166 24.95 1.26 2.68
N LEU A 167 25.57 1.93 3.64
CA LEU A 167 25.02 2.23 4.95
C LEU A 167 24.86 3.75 5.08
N ALA A 168 23.66 4.23 5.38
CA ALA A 168 23.40 5.63 5.75
C ALA A 168 22.85 5.67 7.17
N VAL A 169 23.51 6.42 8.06
CA VAL A 169 23.12 6.51 9.48
C VAL A 169 22.36 7.80 9.74
N LEU A 170 21.16 7.67 10.31
CA LEU A 170 20.27 8.78 10.60
C LEU A 170 20.48 9.27 12.03
N ASP A 171 20.64 8.32 12.95
CA ASP A 171 20.91 8.61 14.35
C ASP A 171 21.84 7.56 14.95
N GLY A 172 22.70 7.99 15.87
CA GLY A 172 23.69 7.16 16.55
C GLY A 172 24.99 6.91 15.75
N LEU A 173 25.63 5.77 16.02
CA LEU A 173 26.95 5.41 15.49
C LEU A 173 26.99 3.92 15.13
N VAL A 174 27.39 3.61 13.91
CA VAL A 174 27.52 2.24 13.41
C VAL A 174 28.96 1.95 13.06
N GLU A 175 29.50 0.84 13.58
CA GLU A 175 30.77 0.31 13.08
C GLU A 175 30.51 -0.51 11.83
N PHE A 176 31.10 -0.09 10.70
CA PHE A 176 30.96 -0.70 9.41
C PHE A 176 32.30 -1.31 8.98
N ARG A 177 32.42 -2.64 9.10
CA ARG A 177 33.71 -3.33 9.00
C ARG A 177 33.69 -4.58 8.11
N ASN A 178 34.84 -4.90 7.57
CA ASN A 178 35.15 -6.17 6.92
C ASN A 178 36.62 -6.56 7.17
N PRO A 179 37.13 -7.69 6.66
CA PRO A 179 38.52 -8.08 6.88
C PRO A 179 39.57 -7.09 6.34
N GLN A 180 39.21 -6.21 5.40
CA GLN A 180 40.12 -5.21 4.82
C GLN A 180 40.17 -3.91 5.62
N GLY A 181 39.20 -3.63 6.50
CA GLY A 181 39.20 -2.44 7.34
C GLY A 181 37.86 -2.15 8.03
N SER A 182 37.83 -1.07 8.81
CA SER A 182 36.64 -0.61 9.54
C SER A 182 36.51 0.91 9.42
N VAL A 183 35.28 1.40 9.34
CA VAL A 183 34.94 2.82 9.47
C VAL A 183 33.78 2.99 10.46
N LEU A 184 33.85 4.01 11.30
CA LEU A 184 32.74 4.41 12.18
C LEU A 184 31.86 5.43 11.47
N VAL A 185 30.59 5.11 11.23
CA VAL A 185 29.64 5.96 10.50
C VAL A 185 28.67 6.57 11.50
N ALA A 186 28.75 7.89 11.67
CA ALA A 186 27.93 8.66 12.61
C ALA A 186 26.63 9.16 11.95
N ALA A 187 25.74 9.74 12.76
CA ALA A 187 24.53 10.41 12.27
C ALA A 187 24.85 11.40 11.13
N ASN A 188 24.03 11.34 10.08
CA ASN A 188 24.17 12.11 8.83
C ASN A 188 25.40 11.75 7.99
N GLU A 189 26.05 10.62 8.25
CA GLU A 189 27.11 10.08 7.39
C GLU A 189 26.65 8.84 6.62
N GLN A 190 27.37 8.55 5.54
CA GLN A 190 27.21 7.34 4.76
C GLN A 190 28.54 6.62 4.59
N ALA A 191 28.51 5.31 4.45
CA ALA A 191 29.65 4.52 3.98
C ALA A 191 29.23 3.49 2.93
N THR A 192 30.20 3.10 2.12
CA THR A 192 30.06 2.08 1.10
C THR A 192 31.17 1.06 1.20
N ALA A 193 30.88 -0.19 0.83
CA ALA A 193 31.87 -1.25 0.72
C ALA A 193 31.52 -2.18 -0.43
N LYS A 194 32.54 -2.68 -1.11
CA LYS A 194 32.43 -3.72 -2.13
C LYS A 194 33.21 -4.93 -1.65
N LEU A 195 32.81 -6.13 -2.08
CA LEU A 195 33.50 -7.35 -1.69
C LEU A 195 35.00 -7.28 -2.01
N GLY A 196 35.82 -7.53 -1.00
CA GLY A 196 37.29 -7.51 -1.11
C GLY A 196 37.94 -6.12 -1.01
N GLU A 197 37.16 -5.05 -0.89
CA GLU A 197 37.65 -3.68 -0.72
C GLU A 197 37.37 -3.14 0.70
N PRO A 198 38.23 -2.27 1.27
CA PRO A 198 37.97 -1.68 2.58
C PRO A 198 36.75 -0.74 2.52
N PRO A 199 35.95 -0.65 3.59
CA PRO A 199 34.85 0.31 3.66
C PRO A 199 35.34 1.75 3.56
N ARG A 200 34.55 2.61 2.92
CA ARG A 200 34.87 4.03 2.72
C ARG A 200 33.69 4.91 3.09
N LYS A 201 33.94 5.99 3.83
CA LYS A 201 32.93 7.04 4.04
C LYS A 201 32.66 7.80 2.75
N THR A 202 31.41 8.20 2.57
CA THR A 202 30.93 9.04 1.48
C THR A 202 30.06 10.15 2.06
N VAL A 203 30.02 11.31 1.41
CA VAL A 203 29.18 12.43 1.86
C VAL A 203 27.71 12.10 1.63
N LEU A 204 26.89 12.25 2.66
CA LEU A 204 25.43 12.19 2.60
C LEU A 204 24.91 13.63 2.67
N LEU A 205 24.35 14.13 1.56
CA LEU A 205 23.90 15.53 1.49
C LEU A 205 22.57 15.75 2.22
N ASP A 206 21.61 14.84 2.03
CA ASP A 206 20.32 14.85 2.72
C ASP A 206 20.04 13.42 3.24
N PRO A 207 20.18 13.17 4.55
CA PRO A 207 19.99 11.84 5.13
C PRO A 207 18.58 11.27 4.95
N LEU A 208 17.56 12.13 4.81
CA LEU A 208 16.20 11.68 4.57
C LEU A 208 16.06 11.01 3.20
N ASP A 209 16.82 11.45 2.20
CA ASP A 209 16.82 10.86 0.85
C ASP A 209 17.14 9.35 0.88
N ALA A 210 18.01 8.92 1.80
CA ALA A 210 18.38 7.51 1.96
C ALA A 210 17.27 6.64 2.53
N VAL A 211 16.25 7.23 3.16
CA VAL A 211 15.15 6.51 3.84
C VAL A 211 13.77 6.90 3.36
N GLN A 212 13.65 7.74 2.34
CA GLN A 212 12.34 8.22 1.88
C GLN A 212 11.38 7.07 1.58
N TRP A 213 11.91 5.96 1.08
CA TRP A 213 11.17 4.74 0.82
C TRP A 213 10.51 4.17 2.09
N SER A 214 11.11 4.35 3.26
CA SER A 214 10.62 3.85 4.55
C SER A 214 9.49 4.72 5.13
N LEU A 215 9.29 5.90 4.56
CA LEU A 215 8.28 6.86 4.97
C LEU A 215 6.93 6.50 4.34
N TYR A 216 5.88 6.70 5.13
CA TYR A 216 4.52 6.43 4.69
C TYR A 216 3.96 7.67 3.98
N TYR A 217 3.68 7.54 2.69
CA TYR A 217 2.95 8.53 1.90
C TYR A 217 1.50 8.06 1.81
N PRO A 218 0.58 8.56 2.66
CA PRO A 218 -0.82 8.24 2.49
C PRO A 218 -1.23 8.74 1.12
N GLY A 219 -1.66 7.83 0.25
CA GLY A 219 -2.19 8.16 -1.06
C GLY A 219 -3.57 8.80 -0.94
N ILE A 220 -3.64 10.02 -0.40
CA ILE A 220 -4.88 10.68 0.00
C ILE A 220 -5.63 11.15 -1.26
N VAL A 221 -6.58 10.34 -1.71
CA VAL A 221 -7.46 10.72 -2.81
C VAL A 221 -8.90 10.36 -2.46
N SER A 222 -9.81 11.34 -2.50
CA SER A 222 -11.24 11.09 -2.43
C SER A 222 -11.77 10.70 -3.81
N TYR A 223 -12.82 9.87 -3.86
CA TYR A 223 -13.56 9.62 -5.09
C TYR A 223 -14.21 10.91 -5.63
N ARG A 224 -14.48 11.91 -4.77
CA ARG A 224 -14.96 13.25 -5.16
C ARG A 224 -13.94 14.05 -5.97
N ASP A 225 -12.67 13.67 -5.94
CA ASP A 225 -11.63 14.26 -6.80
C ASP A 225 -11.63 13.67 -8.22
N TYR A 226 -12.46 12.66 -8.46
CA TYR A 226 -12.67 11.99 -9.75
C TYR A 226 -14.11 12.18 -10.25
N PRO A 227 -14.53 13.43 -10.54
CA PRO A 227 -15.88 13.66 -11.03
C PRO A 227 -16.10 12.91 -12.34
N LEU A 228 -17.22 12.19 -12.44
CA LEU A 228 -17.61 11.51 -13.66
C LEU A 228 -18.31 12.47 -14.62
N ALA A 229 -19.08 13.43 -14.10
CA ALA A 229 -19.75 14.39 -14.94
C ALA A 229 -18.73 15.35 -15.54
N SER A 230 -18.69 15.43 -16.88
CA SER A 230 -17.95 16.48 -17.56
C SER A 230 -18.59 17.84 -17.28
N SER A 231 -17.80 18.90 -17.13
CA SER A 231 -18.29 20.28 -16.99
C SER A 231 -18.99 20.83 -18.24
N THR A 232 -19.08 20.03 -19.31
CA THR A 232 -19.79 20.36 -20.54
C THR A 232 -21.30 20.23 -20.32
N SER A 233 -22.02 21.36 -20.44
CA SER A 233 -23.48 21.39 -20.39
C SER A 233 -24.09 20.39 -21.37
N PRO A 234 -25.23 19.75 -21.03
CA PRO A 234 -25.89 18.80 -21.93
C PRO A 234 -26.20 19.49 -23.26
N GLN A 235 -25.46 19.13 -24.31
CA GLN A 235 -25.79 19.55 -25.66
C GLN A 235 -27.12 18.87 -26.03
N ARG A 236 -28.08 19.65 -26.53
CA ARG A 236 -29.30 19.09 -27.12
C ARG A 236 -28.87 18.12 -28.22
N SER A 237 -29.13 16.86 -27.97
CA SER A 237 -28.79 15.77 -28.88
C SER A 237 -29.92 15.60 -29.88
N ASP A 238 -29.61 15.72 -31.17
CA ASP A 238 -30.50 15.32 -32.28
C ASP A 238 -30.52 13.77 -32.45
N ALA A 239 -30.01 13.01 -31.47
CA ALA A 239 -29.93 11.57 -31.53
C ALA A 239 -31.31 10.91 -31.47
N PRO A 240 -31.44 9.67 -31.99
CA PRO A 240 -32.64 8.86 -31.86
C PRO A 240 -33.13 8.80 -30.40
N PRO A 241 -34.46 8.68 -30.16
CA PRO A 241 -35.03 8.70 -28.81
C PRO A 241 -34.40 7.70 -27.83
N SER A 242 -33.98 6.52 -28.31
CA SER A 242 -33.28 5.51 -27.50
C SER A 242 -31.89 5.96 -27.05
N GLN A 243 -31.13 6.63 -27.91
CA GLN A 243 -29.82 7.19 -27.57
C GLN A 243 -29.94 8.40 -26.66
N ALA A 244 -30.95 9.25 -26.87
CA ALA A 244 -31.25 10.36 -25.97
C ALA A 244 -31.63 9.87 -24.56
N ALA A 245 -32.39 8.77 -24.47
CA ALA A 245 -32.73 8.14 -23.19
C ALA A 245 -31.50 7.55 -22.47
N VAL A 246 -30.61 6.86 -23.19
CA VAL A 246 -29.33 6.37 -22.64
C VAL A 246 -28.50 7.55 -22.12
N GLN A 247 -28.32 8.60 -22.93
CA GLN A 247 -27.57 9.79 -22.53
C GLN A 247 -28.13 10.44 -21.25
N ALA A 248 -29.44 10.60 -21.16
CA ALA A 248 -30.08 11.16 -19.96
C ALA A 248 -29.84 10.31 -18.71
N LEU A 249 -29.87 8.98 -18.85
CA LEU A 249 -29.56 8.05 -17.75
C LEU A 249 -28.08 8.10 -17.36
N LEU A 250 -27.17 8.24 -18.32
CA LEU A 250 -25.74 8.42 -18.05
C LEU A 250 -25.49 9.71 -17.28
N ASP A 251 -26.03 10.83 -17.75
CA ASP A 251 -25.83 12.14 -17.13
C ASP A 251 -26.45 12.17 -15.72
N GLN A 252 -27.62 11.53 -15.53
CA GLN A 252 -28.20 11.32 -14.22
C GLN A 252 -27.28 10.48 -13.33
N GLY A 253 -26.75 9.36 -13.85
CA GLY A 253 -25.88 8.47 -13.09
C GLY A 253 -24.59 9.14 -12.63
N GLU A 254 -23.95 9.89 -13.53
CA GLU A 254 -22.73 10.65 -13.26
C GLU A 254 -22.98 11.76 -12.22
N ALA A 255 -24.04 12.55 -12.40
CA ALA A 255 -24.41 13.57 -11.42
C ALA A 255 -24.77 12.98 -10.04
N SER A 256 -25.52 11.88 -10.01
CA SER A 256 -25.84 11.18 -8.75
C SER A 256 -24.58 10.62 -8.08
N PHE A 257 -23.62 10.10 -8.85
CA PHE A 257 -22.34 9.62 -8.32
C PHE A 257 -21.52 10.78 -7.72
N ASP A 258 -21.39 11.88 -8.46
CA ASP A 258 -20.64 13.06 -8.02
C ASP A 258 -21.27 13.75 -6.81
N LEU A 259 -22.57 13.54 -6.56
CA LEU A 259 -23.29 13.95 -5.34
C LEU A 259 -23.21 12.91 -4.20
N GLY A 260 -22.62 11.73 -4.42
CA GLY A 260 -22.50 10.63 -3.45
C GLY A 260 -23.77 9.82 -3.27
N LYS A 261 -24.74 9.98 -4.16
CA LYS A 261 -26.00 9.24 -4.17
C LYS A 261 -25.79 7.89 -4.85
N ARG A 262 -24.98 7.04 -4.24
CA ARG A 262 -24.49 5.76 -4.81
C ARG A 262 -25.60 4.88 -5.37
N GLN A 263 -26.72 4.75 -4.65
CA GLN A 263 -27.84 3.91 -5.07
C GLN A 263 -28.57 4.48 -6.30
N GLU A 264 -28.76 5.80 -6.35
CA GLU A 264 -29.36 6.46 -7.52
C GLU A 264 -28.45 6.33 -8.75
N ALA A 265 -27.13 6.55 -8.56
CA ALA A 265 -26.13 6.38 -9.61
C ALA A 265 -26.14 4.95 -10.18
N ARG A 266 -26.09 3.95 -9.30
CA ARG A 266 -26.15 2.53 -9.67
C ARG A 266 -27.41 2.22 -10.49
N GLN A 267 -28.57 2.70 -10.06
CA GLN A 267 -29.84 2.48 -10.76
C GLN A 267 -29.84 3.11 -12.15
N ALA A 268 -29.33 4.35 -12.28
CA ALA A 268 -29.28 5.05 -13.55
C ALA A 268 -28.35 4.35 -14.55
N PHE A 269 -27.13 3.99 -14.15
CA PHE A 269 -26.21 3.23 -15.02
C PHE A 269 -26.73 1.84 -15.38
N THR A 270 -27.37 1.14 -14.44
CA THR A 270 -27.98 -0.17 -14.72
C THR A 270 -29.11 -0.04 -15.76
N ARG A 271 -29.95 0.99 -15.66
CA ARG A 271 -30.99 1.27 -16.67
C ARG A 271 -30.38 1.68 -18.01
N ALA A 272 -29.28 2.43 -18.01
CA ALA A 272 -28.56 2.74 -19.25
C ALA A 272 -28.09 1.45 -19.94
N LEU A 273 -27.53 0.49 -19.20
CA LEU A 273 -27.12 -0.82 -19.72
C LEU A 273 -28.29 -1.73 -20.15
N GLN A 274 -29.49 -1.54 -19.63
CA GLN A 274 -30.68 -2.24 -20.13
C GLN A 274 -31.07 -1.77 -21.54
N LEU A 275 -30.79 -0.51 -21.86
CA LEU A 275 -31.06 0.09 -23.18
C LEU A 275 -29.90 -0.09 -24.15
N ASP A 276 -28.66 0.04 -23.67
CA ASP A 276 -27.43 -0.26 -24.41
C ASP A 276 -26.46 -1.08 -23.54
N PRO A 277 -26.48 -2.42 -23.68
CA PRO A 277 -25.64 -3.32 -22.87
C PRO A 277 -24.14 -3.19 -23.08
N ARG A 278 -23.67 -2.36 -24.01
CA ARG A 278 -22.24 -2.18 -24.31
C ARG A 278 -21.76 -0.75 -24.08
N ASP A 279 -22.60 0.11 -23.49
CA ASP A 279 -22.24 1.50 -23.29
C ASP A 279 -21.01 1.62 -22.34
N PRO A 280 -19.89 2.20 -22.79
CA PRO A 280 -18.68 2.25 -22.00
C PRO A 280 -18.76 3.22 -20.82
N ARG A 281 -19.58 4.27 -20.88
CA ARG A 281 -19.76 5.22 -19.78
C ARG A 281 -20.54 4.58 -18.65
N ALA A 282 -21.60 3.82 -18.95
CA ALA A 282 -22.38 3.12 -17.95
C ALA A 282 -21.55 2.06 -17.20
N HIS A 283 -20.79 1.24 -17.94
CA HIS A 283 -19.84 0.30 -17.33
C HIS A 283 -18.77 1.01 -16.49
N THR A 284 -18.27 2.17 -16.95
CA THR A 284 -17.34 2.98 -16.17
C THR A 284 -17.97 3.46 -14.87
N GLY A 285 -19.19 4.02 -14.94
CA GLY A 285 -19.93 4.49 -13.78
C GLY A 285 -20.20 3.40 -12.76
N LEU A 286 -20.67 2.22 -13.19
CA LEU A 286 -20.83 1.06 -12.29
C LEU A 286 -19.50 0.60 -11.69
N GLY A 287 -18.42 0.61 -12.47
CA GLY A 287 -17.09 0.29 -11.95
C GLY A 287 -16.66 1.22 -10.81
N TRP A 288 -16.92 2.53 -10.93
CA TRP A 288 -16.64 3.50 -9.87
C TRP A 288 -17.56 3.32 -8.65
N VAL A 289 -18.84 3.02 -8.84
CA VAL A 289 -19.77 2.67 -7.75
C VAL A 289 -19.28 1.45 -6.96
N HIS A 290 -18.85 0.39 -7.65
CA HIS A 290 -18.28 -0.81 -7.00
C HIS A 290 -16.97 -0.50 -6.27
N LEU A 291 -16.10 0.30 -6.88
CA LEU A 291 -14.81 0.67 -6.28
C LEU A 291 -14.99 1.46 -4.98
N GLU A 292 -15.95 2.39 -4.96
CA GLU A 292 -16.32 3.17 -3.78
C GLU A 292 -16.92 2.30 -2.66
N ALA A 293 -17.68 1.26 -3.04
CA ALA A 293 -18.20 0.25 -2.12
C ALA A 293 -17.13 -0.73 -1.59
N GLY A 294 -15.88 -0.65 -2.07
CA GLY A 294 -14.81 -1.57 -1.70
C GLY A 294 -14.90 -2.94 -2.39
N GLU A 295 -15.67 -3.04 -3.48
CA GLU A 295 -15.88 -4.26 -4.26
C GLU A 295 -14.92 -4.28 -5.47
N MET A 296 -13.61 -4.33 -5.21
CA MET A 296 -12.57 -4.12 -6.21
C MET A 296 -12.65 -5.07 -7.43
N GLU A 297 -12.94 -6.35 -7.22
CA GLU A 297 -13.05 -7.35 -8.28
C GLU A 297 -14.27 -7.09 -9.18
N ALA A 298 -15.40 -6.71 -8.58
CA ALA A 298 -16.60 -6.33 -9.32
C ALA A 298 -16.34 -5.06 -10.15
N ALA A 299 -15.67 -4.08 -9.56
CA ALA A 299 -15.25 -2.86 -10.26
C ALA A 299 -14.38 -3.19 -11.48
N LEU A 300 -13.37 -4.06 -11.34
CA LEU A 300 -12.55 -4.51 -12.47
C LEU A 300 -13.33 -5.28 -13.52
N GLY A 301 -14.35 -6.04 -13.11
CA GLY A 301 -15.29 -6.69 -14.01
C GLY A 301 -15.97 -5.67 -14.92
N GLU A 302 -16.60 -4.66 -14.33
CA GLU A 302 -17.30 -3.59 -15.06
C GLU A 302 -16.36 -2.78 -15.95
N PHE A 303 -15.20 -2.34 -15.43
CA PHE A 303 -14.26 -1.57 -16.24
C PHE A 303 -13.76 -2.32 -17.48
N ARG A 304 -13.61 -3.65 -17.43
CA ARG A 304 -13.20 -4.47 -18.58
C ARG A 304 -14.26 -4.55 -19.69
N GLN A 305 -15.53 -4.26 -19.36
CA GLN A 305 -16.62 -4.21 -20.32
C GLN A 305 -16.71 -2.87 -21.04
N ALA A 306 -16.17 -1.79 -20.47
CA ALA A 306 -16.16 -0.47 -21.10
C ALA A 306 -15.22 -0.44 -22.32
N ARG A 307 -15.80 -0.64 -23.52
CA ARG A 307 -15.06 -0.68 -24.79
C ARG A 307 -15.65 0.30 -25.83
N PRO A 308 -14.89 1.30 -26.31
CA PRO A 308 -13.52 1.63 -25.89
C PRO A 308 -13.46 2.15 -24.44
N PRO A 309 -12.35 1.94 -23.72
CA PRO A 309 -12.21 2.46 -22.37
C PRO A 309 -12.15 3.99 -22.39
N THR A 310 -12.82 4.61 -21.43
CA THR A 310 -12.71 6.04 -21.13
C THR A 310 -11.46 6.30 -20.29
N LEU A 311 -11.06 7.58 -20.14
CA LEU A 311 -9.97 7.94 -19.22
C LEU A 311 -10.30 7.48 -17.80
N MET A 312 -11.54 7.71 -17.37
CA MET A 312 -12.02 7.30 -16.04
C MET A 312 -12.10 5.79 -15.87
N THR A 313 -12.31 5.02 -16.94
CA THR A 313 -12.20 3.55 -16.91
C THR A 313 -10.79 3.13 -16.50
N LEU A 314 -9.76 3.64 -17.19
CA LEU A 314 -8.37 3.22 -16.97
C LEU A 314 -7.85 3.69 -15.61
N VAL A 315 -8.22 4.90 -15.20
CA VAL A 315 -7.90 5.43 -13.86
C VAL A 315 -8.56 4.61 -12.76
N GLY A 316 -9.84 4.25 -12.92
CA GLY A 316 -10.56 3.38 -12.00
C GLY A 316 -9.96 1.97 -11.91
N MET A 317 -9.58 1.39 -13.07
CA MET A 317 -8.89 0.10 -13.12
C MET A 317 -7.55 0.13 -12.36
N ALA A 318 -6.74 1.17 -12.56
CA ALA A 318 -5.47 1.33 -11.85
C ALA A 318 -5.68 1.40 -10.33
N ASN A 319 -6.68 2.16 -9.86
CA ASN A 319 -7.04 2.25 -8.44
C ASN A 319 -7.51 0.90 -7.87
N ALA A 320 -8.35 0.16 -8.61
CA ALA A 320 -8.84 -1.15 -8.18
C ALA A 320 -7.69 -2.19 -8.12
N LEU A 321 -6.83 -2.23 -9.14
CA LEU A 321 -5.65 -3.10 -9.17
C LEU A 321 -4.67 -2.76 -8.04
N TYR A 322 -4.50 -1.49 -7.73
CA TYR A 322 -3.71 -1.05 -6.58
C TYR A 322 -4.28 -1.59 -5.26
N ARG A 323 -5.59 -1.43 -5.01
CA ARG A 323 -6.24 -1.93 -3.78
C ARG A 323 -6.20 -3.46 -3.68
N LEU A 324 -6.12 -4.15 -4.81
CA LEU A 324 -5.89 -5.60 -4.90
C LEU A 324 -4.42 -5.98 -4.91
N ASN A 325 -3.52 -5.02 -4.76
CA ASN A 325 -2.08 -5.24 -4.69
C ASN A 325 -1.52 -5.91 -5.97
N ARG A 326 -2.18 -5.69 -7.11
CA ARG A 326 -1.82 -6.17 -8.46
C ARG A 326 -1.05 -5.08 -9.21
N LEU A 327 0.08 -4.68 -8.64
CA LEU A 327 0.80 -3.45 -9.00
C LEU A 327 1.35 -3.47 -10.44
N ALA A 328 1.82 -4.62 -10.93
CA ALA A 328 2.32 -4.75 -12.30
C ALA A 328 1.21 -4.55 -13.35
N GLU A 329 0.01 -5.05 -13.08
CA GLU A 329 -1.15 -4.81 -13.95
C GLU A 329 -1.59 -3.34 -13.89
N ALA A 330 -1.52 -2.70 -12.71
CA ALA A 330 -1.82 -1.28 -12.57
C ALA A 330 -0.87 -0.42 -13.44
N ASP A 331 0.42 -0.75 -13.49
CA ASP A 331 1.39 -0.06 -14.35
C ASP A 331 1.08 -0.22 -15.85
N GLN A 332 0.63 -1.41 -16.26
CA GLN A 332 0.21 -1.64 -17.66
C GLN A 332 -1.00 -0.78 -18.03
N VAL A 333 -1.99 -0.69 -17.14
CA VAL A 333 -3.19 0.14 -17.33
C VAL A 333 -2.83 1.62 -17.36
N ILE A 334 -1.94 2.09 -16.49
CA ILE A 334 -1.46 3.48 -16.49
C ILE A 334 -0.69 3.81 -17.78
N ALA A 335 0.15 2.89 -18.26
CA ALA A 335 0.86 3.05 -19.53
C ALA A 335 -0.10 3.15 -20.72
N GLU A 336 -1.17 2.34 -20.72
CA GLU A 336 -2.25 2.47 -21.70
C GLU A 336 -2.96 3.83 -21.60
N ALA A 337 -3.28 4.29 -20.39
CA ALA A 337 -3.93 5.58 -20.17
C ALA A 337 -3.08 6.74 -20.69
N LYS A 338 -1.77 6.73 -20.45
CA LYS A 338 -0.83 7.73 -21.00
C LYS A 338 -0.80 7.72 -22.53
N ARG A 339 -0.84 6.55 -23.16
CA ARG A 339 -0.84 6.42 -24.63
C ARG A 339 -2.15 6.89 -25.25
N ARG A 340 -3.29 6.57 -24.62
CA ARG A 340 -4.64 6.85 -25.16
C ARG A 340 -5.11 8.27 -24.86
N PHE A 341 -4.63 8.85 -23.76
CA PHE A 341 -4.98 10.20 -23.31
C PHE A 341 -3.71 11.04 -23.03
N PRO A 342 -2.84 11.28 -24.04
CA PRO A 342 -1.51 11.86 -23.84
C PRO A 342 -1.52 13.32 -23.34
N HIS A 343 -2.64 14.02 -23.50
CA HIS A 343 -2.82 15.41 -23.06
C HIS A 343 -3.49 15.54 -21.70
N SER A 344 -3.79 14.42 -21.02
CA SER A 344 -4.38 14.46 -19.68
C SER A 344 -3.28 14.40 -18.61
N PRO A 345 -3.33 15.25 -17.56
CA PRO A 345 -2.42 15.14 -16.41
C PRO A 345 -2.74 13.91 -15.54
N MET A 346 -3.97 13.39 -15.61
CA MET A 346 -4.49 12.38 -14.68
C MET A 346 -3.70 11.05 -14.71
N PRO A 347 -3.34 10.45 -15.86
CA PRO A 347 -2.51 9.24 -15.89
C PRO A 347 -1.13 9.43 -15.27
N TRP A 348 -0.55 10.64 -15.34
CA TRP A 348 0.73 10.97 -14.74
C TRP A 348 0.62 11.10 -13.22
N THR A 349 -0.41 11.79 -12.73
CA THR A 349 -0.68 11.88 -11.29
C THR A 349 -0.98 10.50 -10.68
N GLN A 350 -1.66 9.63 -11.41
CA GLN A 350 -1.90 8.24 -10.97
C GLN A 350 -0.62 7.40 -10.95
N ALA A 351 0.30 7.61 -11.89
CA ALA A 351 1.63 7.01 -11.82
C ALA A 351 2.37 7.47 -10.55
N ALA A 352 2.36 8.77 -10.28
CA ALA A 352 3.01 9.34 -9.10
C ALA A 352 2.46 8.77 -7.80
N LEU A 353 1.14 8.66 -7.67
CA LEU A 353 0.49 8.05 -6.52
C LEU A 353 0.98 6.60 -6.30
N ASN A 354 0.97 5.79 -7.36
CA ASN A 354 1.42 4.40 -7.31
C ASN A 354 2.92 4.30 -6.98
N ASP A 355 3.73 5.24 -7.45
CA ASP A 355 5.15 5.32 -7.14
C ASP A 355 5.43 5.71 -5.69
N LEU A 356 4.69 6.68 -5.13
CA LEU A 356 4.83 7.07 -3.72
C LEU A 356 4.47 5.94 -2.75
N ILE A 357 3.44 5.16 -3.04
CA ILE A 357 3.04 4.04 -2.18
C ILE A 357 4.11 2.93 -2.21
N ARG A 358 4.75 2.74 -3.37
CA ARG A 358 5.93 1.89 -3.54
C ARG A 358 7.24 2.61 -3.14
N GLY A 359 7.12 3.81 -2.56
CA GLY A 359 8.17 4.75 -2.13
C GLY A 359 9.29 5.00 -3.13
N ARG A 360 8.96 4.94 -4.42
CA ARG A 360 9.76 5.44 -5.54
C ARG A 360 9.51 6.94 -5.72
N VAL A 361 10.06 7.72 -4.78
CA VAL A 361 9.74 9.15 -4.67
C VAL A 361 10.29 9.96 -5.85
N ALA A 362 11.46 9.58 -6.38
CA ALA A 362 12.05 10.27 -7.53
C ALA A 362 11.18 10.11 -8.78
N GLU A 363 10.72 8.89 -9.06
CA GLU A 363 9.81 8.58 -10.15
C GLU A 363 8.46 9.29 -9.96
N ALA A 364 7.96 9.33 -8.73
CA ALA A 364 6.77 10.10 -8.41
C ALA A 364 6.93 11.60 -8.69
N GLN A 365 8.04 12.21 -8.29
CA GLN A 365 8.34 13.62 -8.59
C GLN A 365 8.38 13.87 -10.10
N GLN A 366 9.05 13.02 -10.87
CA GLN A 366 9.09 13.13 -12.33
C GLN A 366 7.69 13.02 -12.95
N ALA A 367 6.85 12.10 -12.46
CA ALA A 367 5.49 11.96 -12.94
C ALA A 367 4.62 13.18 -12.59
N LEU A 368 4.80 13.78 -11.40
CA LEU A 368 4.13 15.03 -11.03
C LEU A 368 4.59 16.21 -11.87
N ASP A 369 5.88 16.27 -12.24
CA ASP A 369 6.42 17.28 -13.15
C ASP A 369 5.76 17.17 -14.54
N GLN A 370 5.59 15.95 -15.06
CA GLN A 370 4.87 15.71 -16.31
C GLN A 370 3.39 16.11 -16.22
N ALA A 371 2.71 15.76 -15.12
CA ALA A 371 1.32 16.14 -14.91
C ALA A 371 1.15 17.67 -14.90
N LEU A 372 2.01 18.39 -14.18
CA LEU A 372 1.96 19.84 -14.05
C LEU A 372 2.47 20.59 -15.29
N ALA A 373 3.26 19.94 -16.14
CA ALA A 373 3.58 20.46 -17.46
C ALA A 373 2.37 20.43 -18.40
N LEU A 374 1.50 19.42 -18.28
CA LEU A 374 0.26 19.31 -19.04
C LEU A 374 -0.83 20.24 -18.50
N ASP A 375 -0.98 20.32 -17.17
CA ASP A 375 -1.90 21.24 -16.50
C ASP A 375 -1.25 21.81 -15.23
N PRO A 376 -0.74 23.06 -15.28
CA PRO A 376 -0.13 23.72 -14.13
C PRO A 376 -1.08 23.94 -12.94
N ARG A 377 -2.40 23.81 -13.16
CA ARG A 377 -3.44 23.96 -12.15
C ARG A 377 -4.09 22.63 -11.79
N TYR A 378 -3.40 21.50 -12.00
CA TYR A 378 -3.94 20.21 -11.60
C TYR A 378 -3.85 19.99 -10.08
N ALA A 379 -4.98 20.10 -9.38
CA ALA A 379 -5.06 20.11 -7.92
C ALA A 379 -4.44 18.87 -7.26
N LEU A 380 -4.75 17.67 -7.76
CA LEU A 380 -4.23 16.42 -7.20
C LEU A 380 -2.71 16.31 -7.30
N ALA A 381 -2.09 16.84 -8.36
CA ALA A 381 -0.64 16.83 -8.48
C ALA A 381 0.04 17.75 -7.45
N HIS A 382 -0.53 18.93 -7.19
CA HIS A 382 -0.06 19.82 -6.13
C HIS A 382 -0.25 19.22 -4.73
N GLY A 383 -1.38 18.53 -4.51
CA GLY A 383 -1.64 17.79 -3.26
C GLY A 383 -0.61 16.70 -2.99
N LEU A 384 -0.31 15.86 -3.98
CA LEU A 384 0.74 14.84 -3.85
C LEU A 384 2.14 15.46 -3.66
N ARG A 385 2.46 16.58 -4.32
CA ARG A 385 3.71 17.33 -4.05
C ARG A 385 3.78 17.84 -2.61
N SER A 386 2.67 18.34 -2.07
CA SER A 386 2.58 18.75 -0.65
C SER A 386 2.93 17.59 0.28
N ASN A 387 2.31 16.43 0.07
CA ASN A 387 2.58 15.22 0.85
C ASN A 387 4.06 14.82 0.78
N ILE A 388 4.68 14.88 -0.40
CA ILE A 388 6.12 14.63 -0.56
C ILE A 388 6.93 15.59 0.32
N TYR A 389 6.65 16.88 0.24
CA TYR A 389 7.38 17.89 1.01
C TYR A 389 7.15 17.76 2.52
N LEU A 390 5.95 17.38 2.97
CA LEU A 390 5.66 17.18 4.40
C LEU A 390 6.50 16.05 4.97
N VAL A 391 6.53 14.92 4.27
CA VAL A 391 7.29 13.75 4.68
C VAL A 391 8.80 14.02 4.66
N GLN A 392 9.25 14.88 3.75
CA GLN A 392 10.64 15.40 3.71
C GLN A 392 10.91 16.53 4.72
N ASN A 393 9.96 16.88 5.59
CA ASN A 393 10.05 17.99 6.55
C ASN A 393 10.34 19.37 5.91
N ARG A 394 9.96 19.57 4.65
CA ARG A 394 10.05 20.84 3.90
C ARG A 394 8.73 21.60 4.01
N LYS A 395 8.43 22.05 5.23
CA LYS A 395 7.08 22.48 5.65
C LYS A 395 6.56 23.69 4.89
N GLU A 396 7.40 24.68 4.59
CA GLU A 396 6.98 25.88 3.84
C GLU A 396 6.61 25.53 2.39
N ARG A 397 7.36 24.61 1.77
CA ARG A 397 7.07 24.13 0.41
C ARG A 397 5.81 23.28 0.39
N ALA A 398 5.61 22.46 1.41
CA ALA A 398 4.37 21.70 1.58
C ALA A 398 3.16 22.62 1.67
N LEU A 399 3.21 23.65 2.53
CA LEU A 399 2.14 24.61 2.69
C LEU A 399 1.82 25.33 1.37
N ALA A 400 2.84 25.78 0.64
CA ALA A 400 2.66 26.42 -0.65
C ALA A 400 1.99 25.49 -1.68
N ALA A 401 2.44 24.23 -1.77
CA ALA A 401 1.85 23.25 -2.68
C ALA A 401 0.39 22.91 -2.30
N ALA A 402 0.08 22.76 -1.01
CA ALA A 402 -1.28 22.53 -0.56
C ALA A 402 -2.22 23.71 -0.86
N GLN A 403 -1.72 24.94 -0.68
CA GLN A 403 -2.46 26.15 -1.07
C GLN A 403 -2.73 26.20 -2.58
N GLN A 404 -1.76 25.81 -3.40
CA GLN A 404 -1.94 25.67 -4.84
C GLN A 404 -2.99 24.61 -5.20
N ALA A 405 -3.01 23.48 -4.49
CA ALA A 405 -4.03 22.44 -4.68
C ALA A 405 -5.45 22.97 -4.42
N VAL A 406 -5.65 23.68 -3.31
CA VAL A 406 -6.96 24.29 -2.96
C VAL A 406 -7.35 25.39 -3.95
N ALA A 407 -6.40 26.24 -4.36
CA ALA A 407 -6.67 27.29 -5.35
C ALA A 407 -7.01 26.73 -6.75
N ALA A 408 -6.43 25.58 -7.08
CA ALA A 408 -6.71 24.84 -8.30
C ALA A 408 -8.12 24.23 -8.29
N ASN A 409 -8.52 23.58 -7.19
CA ASN A 409 -9.86 23.01 -7.03
C ASN A 409 -10.40 23.25 -5.60
N PRO A 410 -11.20 24.32 -5.39
CA PRO A 410 -11.84 24.61 -4.10
C PRO A 410 -12.92 23.61 -3.68
N SER A 411 -13.26 22.64 -4.52
CA SER A 411 -14.20 21.56 -4.21
C SER A 411 -13.50 20.22 -3.95
N SER A 412 -12.16 20.18 -3.93
CA SER A 412 -11.38 18.98 -3.66
C SER A 412 -11.27 18.70 -2.15
N PRO A 413 -11.84 17.60 -1.62
CA PRO A 413 -11.64 17.22 -0.23
C PRO A 413 -10.17 16.91 0.07
N SER A 414 -9.46 16.21 -0.84
CA SER A 414 -8.04 15.91 -0.68
C SER A 414 -7.18 17.16 -0.56
N ALA A 415 -7.42 18.19 -1.37
CA ALA A 415 -6.63 19.43 -1.30
C ALA A 415 -6.76 20.11 0.08
N TYR A 416 -7.96 20.12 0.67
CA TYR A 416 -8.15 20.65 2.03
C TYR A 416 -7.53 19.77 3.11
N LEU A 417 -7.53 18.45 2.92
CA LEU A 417 -6.86 17.52 3.82
C LEU A 417 -5.32 17.71 3.78
N ASP A 418 -4.75 17.87 2.59
CA ASP A 418 -3.33 18.20 2.40
C ASP A 418 -2.96 19.55 3.02
N LEU A 419 -3.85 20.55 2.91
CA LEU A 419 -3.69 21.85 3.54
C LEU A 419 -3.74 21.75 5.07
N SER A 420 -4.65 20.94 5.61
CA SER A 420 -4.73 20.66 7.04
C SER A 420 -3.42 20.05 7.56
N LEU A 421 -2.92 19.02 6.88
CA LEU A 421 -1.66 18.36 7.21
C LEU A 421 -0.48 19.34 7.19
N ALA A 422 -0.39 20.17 6.14
CA ALA A 422 0.68 21.16 6.02
C ALA A 422 0.64 22.24 7.11
N LYS A 423 -0.56 22.75 7.42
CA LYS A 423 -0.75 23.73 8.50
C LYS A 423 -0.47 23.14 9.87
N GLN A 424 -0.82 21.87 10.10
CA GLN A 424 -0.48 21.17 11.33
C GLN A 424 1.04 21.07 11.52
N ALA A 425 1.79 20.75 10.46
CA ALA A 425 3.25 20.66 10.52
C ALA A 425 3.93 22.00 10.89
N GLU A 426 3.29 23.12 10.54
CA GLU A 426 3.64 24.51 10.90
C GLU A 426 3.04 24.96 12.25
N PHE A 427 2.44 24.06 13.03
CA PHE A 427 1.76 24.35 14.30
C PHE A 427 0.61 25.36 14.21
N GLN A 428 0.04 25.59 13.03
CA GLN A 428 -1.15 26.41 12.81
C GLN A 428 -2.43 25.59 13.09
N LEU A 429 -2.58 25.10 14.32
CA LEU A 429 -3.54 24.04 14.66
C LEU A 429 -5.01 24.40 14.42
N GLU A 430 -5.42 25.63 14.71
CA GLU A 430 -6.80 26.07 14.44
C GLU A 430 -7.09 26.21 12.94
N ASP A 431 -6.12 26.68 12.15
CA ASP A 431 -6.27 26.74 10.70
C ASP A 431 -6.28 25.34 10.08
N ALA A 432 -5.45 24.45 10.61
CA ALA A 432 -5.45 23.05 10.21
C ALA A 432 -6.83 22.42 10.46
N LEU A 433 -7.41 22.64 11.65
CA LEU A 433 -8.73 22.11 11.97
C LEU A 433 -9.81 22.67 11.03
N ARG A 434 -9.74 23.97 10.69
CA ARG A 434 -10.67 24.56 9.71
C ARG A 434 -10.56 23.89 8.34
N ALA A 435 -9.34 23.60 7.89
CA ALA A 435 -9.12 22.88 6.64
C ALA A 435 -9.62 21.42 6.71
N ALA A 436 -9.37 20.70 7.81
CA ALA A 436 -9.89 19.35 8.02
C ALA A 436 -11.43 19.33 8.00
N ARG A 437 -12.08 20.27 8.69
CA ARG A 437 -13.55 20.44 8.68
C ARG A 437 -14.09 20.71 7.28
N GLN A 438 -13.37 21.49 6.48
CA GLN A 438 -13.77 21.73 5.09
C GLN A 438 -13.64 20.45 4.24
N ALA A 439 -12.59 19.65 4.45
CA ALA A 439 -12.46 18.35 3.79
C ALA A 439 -13.63 17.41 4.17
N VAL A 440 -13.99 17.34 5.47
CA VAL A 440 -15.15 16.57 5.96
C VAL A 440 -16.46 17.12 5.40
N ALA A 441 -16.63 18.44 5.28
CA ALA A 441 -17.84 19.03 4.71
C ALA A 441 -18.02 18.67 3.22
N LEU A 442 -16.91 18.57 2.45
CA LEU A 442 -16.92 18.20 1.04
C LEU A 442 -17.09 16.68 0.83
N ASP A 443 -16.56 15.87 1.74
CA ASP A 443 -16.72 14.40 1.73
C ASP A 443 -16.89 13.87 3.17
N PRO A 444 -18.13 13.83 3.69
CA PRO A 444 -18.41 13.45 5.07
C PRO A 444 -18.05 12.01 5.41
N GLU A 445 -17.89 11.15 4.41
CA GLU A 445 -17.53 9.74 4.58
C GLU A 445 -16.04 9.49 4.40
N ASN A 446 -15.22 10.52 4.17
CA ASN A 446 -13.78 10.36 3.99
C ASN A 446 -13.10 10.00 5.33
N PRO A 447 -12.61 8.76 5.50
CA PRO A 447 -12.05 8.34 6.77
C PRO A 447 -10.78 9.13 7.14
N GLN A 448 -9.98 9.54 6.15
CA GLN A 448 -8.75 10.29 6.43
C GLN A 448 -9.05 11.72 6.88
N ALA A 449 -10.11 12.35 6.34
CA ALA A 449 -10.54 13.67 6.77
C ALA A 449 -11.10 13.63 8.20
N LEU A 450 -11.95 12.65 8.51
CA LEU A 450 -12.50 12.43 9.86
C LEU A 450 -11.41 12.14 10.89
N ILE A 451 -10.46 11.26 10.54
CA ILE A 451 -9.30 10.96 11.39
C ILE A 451 -8.49 12.23 11.64
N GLN A 452 -8.28 13.08 10.63
CA GLN A 452 -7.52 14.30 10.83
C GLN A 452 -8.25 15.32 11.71
N GLU A 453 -9.54 15.51 11.49
CA GLU A 453 -10.35 16.37 12.34
C GLU A 453 -10.30 15.90 13.80
N SER A 454 -10.55 14.61 14.04
CA SER A 454 -10.52 14.01 15.37
C SER A 454 -9.14 14.16 16.04
N ARG A 455 -8.05 13.93 15.29
CA ARG A 455 -6.67 14.09 15.79
C ARG A 455 -6.38 15.53 16.21
N LEU A 456 -6.79 16.51 15.42
CA LEU A 456 -6.59 17.93 15.71
C LEU A 456 -7.43 18.39 16.91
N LEU A 457 -8.68 17.92 17.02
CA LEU A 457 -9.53 18.18 18.19
C LEU A 457 -8.92 17.61 19.46
N PHE A 458 -8.42 16.36 19.41
CA PHE A 458 -7.74 15.75 20.55
C PHE A 458 -6.47 16.53 20.93
N GLY A 459 -5.62 16.86 19.95
CA GLY A 459 -4.38 17.60 20.17
C GLY A 459 -4.56 19.03 20.69
N THR A 460 -5.76 19.60 20.57
CA THR A 460 -6.12 20.94 21.06
C THR A 460 -6.98 20.90 22.33
N GLY A 461 -7.13 19.73 22.96
CA GLY A 461 -7.87 19.56 24.22
C GLY A 461 -9.40 19.50 24.06
N ARG A 462 -9.93 19.49 22.83
CA ARG A 462 -11.36 19.37 22.53
C ARG A 462 -11.81 17.90 22.46
N THR A 463 -11.45 17.12 23.48
CA THR A 463 -11.62 15.65 23.49
C THR A 463 -13.08 15.22 23.33
N GLN A 464 -14.04 15.96 23.89
CA GLN A 464 -15.47 15.66 23.74
C GLN A 464 -16.00 15.86 22.31
N GLU A 465 -15.40 16.77 21.54
CA GLU A 465 -15.71 16.90 20.11
C GLU A 465 -15.06 15.76 19.32
N ALA A 466 -13.81 15.42 19.61
CA ALA A 466 -13.09 14.33 18.95
C ALA A 466 -13.82 12.97 19.08
N LEU A 467 -14.34 12.65 20.26
CA LEU A 467 -15.09 11.42 20.56
C LEU A 467 -16.45 11.33 19.85
N ARG A 468 -16.98 12.43 19.31
CA ARG A 468 -18.22 12.40 18.51
C ARG A 468 -17.97 12.07 17.04
N ILE A 469 -16.71 12.19 16.59
CA ILE A 469 -16.27 11.93 15.22
C ILE A 469 -15.68 10.52 15.10
N ALA A 470 -15.00 10.04 16.15
CA ALA A 470 -14.50 8.68 16.28
C ALA A 470 -15.66 7.68 16.47
#